data_AF-A0A1M6PIC9-F1
#
_entry.id   AF-A0A1M6PIC9-F1
#
_cell.length_a   1.000
_cell.length_b   1.000
_cell.length_c   1.000
_cell.angle_alpha   90.00
_cell.angle_beta   90.00
_cell.angle_gamma   90.00
#
_symmetry.space_group_name_H-M   'P 1'
#
loop_
_entity.id
_entity.type
_entity.pdbx_description
1 polymer ?
#
loop_
_entity_poly.entity_id
_entity_poly.type
_entity_poly.pdbx_seq_one_letter_code
_entity_poly.pdbx_strand_id
1 'polypeptide(L)'
;MTKPQLEEAGRAPSRRERVREATLAEIKSIARRHLVGQGASGVSLRAIAREMGMTAPGLYRYVSGIDSLLVLITADMFDELGAAVAAADASVPARDTDRRILTSLRAFRRWALEHPAEFAAMFGPRTRLEPGADPGPAVEAARRFGATFFTLFEQLIREERFELPDGRAVGADLERELRAFARMCGFGDEDTPVEAVMVLTSCWVRLYGVVCMEIFQHLDFVMRDMEPLFESELQNVLTGLGVRYESPQSSSTVTMGKSE
;
A
#
# COMPACT_ATOMS: atom_id res chain seq x y z
N MET A 1 -12.49 44.43 13.13
CA MET A 1 -11.52 43.59 13.87
C MET A 1 -12.07 42.18 13.92
N THR A 2 -11.64 41.36 12.96
CA THR A 2 -12.04 39.96 12.80
C THR A 2 -11.25 39.13 13.81
N LYS A 3 -11.94 38.52 14.78
CA LYS A 3 -11.30 37.54 15.67
C LYS A 3 -11.16 36.20 14.93
N PRO A 4 -10.03 35.49 15.10
CA PRO A 4 -9.66 34.37 14.24
C PRO A 4 -10.39 33.10 14.65
N GLN A 5 -10.80 32.32 13.64
CA GLN A 5 -11.23 30.93 13.78
C GLN A 5 -9.98 30.04 13.90
N LEU A 6 -9.56 29.78 15.13
CA LEU A 6 -8.56 28.78 15.49
C LEU A 6 -9.12 28.07 16.72
N GLU A 7 -9.79 26.93 16.53
CA GLU A 7 -10.03 25.87 17.55
C GLU A 7 -11.08 24.86 17.06
N GLU A 8 -10.71 23.89 16.22
CA GLU A 8 -11.43 22.60 16.14
C GLU A 8 -10.47 21.42 15.85
N ALA A 9 -9.26 21.46 16.43
CA ALA A 9 -8.38 20.30 16.50
C ALA A 9 -8.13 19.97 17.98
N GLY A 10 -8.98 19.12 18.58
CA GLY A 10 -8.76 18.64 19.96
C GLY A 10 -9.97 18.23 20.80
N ARG A 11 -11.20 18.22 20.27
CA ARG A 11 -12.35 17.76 21.09
C ARG A 11 -12.39 16.23 21.14
N ALA A 12 -12.26 15.66 22.34
CA ALA A 12 -12.45 14.23 22.56
C ALA A 12 -13.86 13.78 22.11
N PRO A 13 -13.98 12.63 21.42
CA PRO A 13 -15.25 12.19 20.87
C PRO A 13 -16.27 11.96 21.98
N SER A 14 -17.49 12.42 21.74
CA SER A 14 -18.62 12.19 22.60
C SER A 14 -18.88 10.70 22.78
N ARG A 15 -19.58 10.33 23.85
CA ARG A 15 -20.00 8.93 24.07
C ARG A 15 -20.76 8.36 22.85
N ARG A 16 -21.57 9.18 22.19
CA ARG A 16 -22.34 8.76 21.01
C ARG A 16 -21.44 8.50 19.80
N GLU A 17 -20.44 9.34 19.58
CA GLU A 17 -19.46 9.15 18.50
C GLU A 17 -18.63 7.89 18.72
N ARG A 18 -18.11 7.68 19.94
CA ARG A 18 -17.36 6.45 20.28
C ARG A 18 -18.18 5.17 20.08
N VAL A 19 -19.46 5.18 20.48
CA VAL A 19 -20.35 4.03 20.23
C VAL A 19 -20.55 3.83 18.73
N ARG A 20 -20.74 4.90 17.97
CA ARG A 20 -20.90 4.83 16.52
C ARG A 20 -19.65 4.27 15.83
N GLU A 21 -18.47 4.74 16.21
CA GLU A 21 -17.18 4.26 15.71
C GLU A 21 -16.95 2.79 16.06
N ALA A 22 -17.23 2.38 17.30
CA ALA A 22 -17.11 0.99 17.72
C ALA A 22 -18.04 0.07 16.89
N THR A 23 -19.30 0.48 16.67
CA THR A 23 -20.22 -0.27 15.81
C THR A 23 -19.73 -0.32 14.37
N LEU A 24 -19.21 0.78 13.82
CA LEU A 24 -18.64 0.78 12.45
C LEU A 24 -17.42 -0.15 12.36
N ALA A 25 -16.54 -0.16 13.36
CA ALA A 25 -15.40 -1.06 13.41
C ALA A 25 -15.83 -2.53 13.44
N GLU A 26 -16.88 -2.87 14.19
CA GLU A 26 -17.46 -4.22 14.20
C GLU A 26 -18.04 -4.60 12.82
N ILE A 27 -18.79 -3.69 12.18
CA ILE A 27 -19.30 -3.88 10.81
C ILE A 27 -18.14 -4.20 9.84
N LYS A 28 -17.07 -3.39 9.86
CA LYS A 28 -15.88 -3.56 9.01
C LYS A 28 -15.17 -4.89 9.29
N SER A 29 -15.03 -5.26 10.56
CA SER A 29 -14.41 -6.54 10.96
C SER A 29 -15.19 -7.75 10.44
N ILE A 30 -16.52 -7.76 10.57
CA ILE A 30 -17.36 -8.83 10.04
C ILE A 30 -17.26 -8.88 8.50
N ALA A 31 -17.34 -7.72 7.85
CA ALA A 31 -17.23 -7.61 6.40
C ALA A 31 -15.89 -8.14 5.88
N ARG A 32 -14.77 -7.80 6.53
CA ARG A 32 -13.45 -8.31 6.19
C ARG A 32 -13.36 -9.83 6.38
N ARG A 33 -13.94 -10.40 7.45
CA ARG A 33 -13.97 -11.87 7.60
C ARG A 33 -14.79 -12.55 6.49
N HIS A 34 -15.90 -11.96 6.06
CA HIS A 34 -16.67 -12.48 4.91
C HIS A 34 -15.84 -12.37 3.63
N LEU A 35 -15.16 -11.25 3.41
CA LEU A 35 -14.26 -11.03 2.26
C LEU A 35 -13.15 -12.10 2.21
N VAL A 36 -12.45 -12.32 3.33
CA VAL A 36 -11.34 -13.29 3.42
C VAL A 36 -11.85 -14.72 3.24
N GLY A 37 -13.00 -15.06 3.81
CA GLY A 37 -13.54 -16.43 3.77
C GLY A 37 -14.29 -16.79 2.49
N GLN A 38 -14.88 -15.81 1.79
CA GLN A 38 -15.85 -16.05 0.71
C GLN A 38 -15.58 -15.19 -0.55
N GLY A 39 -14.55 -14.34 -0.53
CA GLY A 39 -14.28 -13.37 -1.58
C GLY A 39 -15.25 -12.17 -1.57
N ALA A 40 -15.01 -11.20 -2.46
CA ALA A 40 -15.80 -9.96 -2.52
C ALA A 40 -17.29 -10.20 -2.77
N SER A 41 -17.63 -11.20 -3.58
CA SER A 41 -19.02 -11.59 -3.86
C SER A 41 -19.75 -12.21 -2.65
N GLY A 42 -19.01 -12.69 -1.66
CA GLY A 42 -19.58 -13.22 -0.41
C GLY A 42 -19.93 -12.16 0.62
N VAL A 43 -19.50 -10.91 0.44
CA VAL A 43 -19.78 -9.84 1.40
C VAL A 43 -21.22 -9.34 1.22
N SER A 44 -22.04 -9.46 2.27
CA SER A 44 -23.45 -9.10 2.23
C SER A 44 -23.89 -8.31 3.45
N LEU A 45 -24.47 -7.12 3.22
CA LEU A 45 -25.07 -6.31 4.30
C LEU A 45 -26.13 -7.07 5.10
N ARG A 46 -26.88 -7.98 4.46
CA ARG A 46 -27.88 -8.81 5.15
C ARG A 46 -27.23 -9.86 6.04
N ALA A 47 -26.15 -10.49 5.58
CA ALA A 47 -25.41 -11.45 6.37
C ALA A 47 -24.73 -10.78 7.57
N ILE A 48 -24.11 -9.61 7.35
CA ILE A 48 -23.49 -8.79 8.40
C ILE A 48 -24.53 -8.35 9.43
N ALA A 49 -25.68 -7.80 9.00
CA ALA A 49 -26.73 -7.37 9.92
C ALA A 49 -27.23 -8.52 10.80
N ARG A 50 -27.45 -9.71 10.21
CA ARG A 50 -27.85 -10.90 10.96
C ARG A 50 -26.82 -11.30 12.00
N GLU A 51 -25.54 -11.28 11.64
CA GLU A 51 -24.44 -11.63 12.55
C GLU A 51 -24.30 -10.63 13.71
N MET A 52 -24.54 -9.34 13.45
CA MET A 52 -24.57 -8.30 14.48
C MET A 52 -25.83 -8.30 15.35
N GLY A 53 -26.84 -9.14 15.05
CA GLY A 53 -28.15 -9.05 15.69
C GLY A 53 -28.89 -7.74 15.38
N MET A 54 -28.56 -7.10 14.26
CA MET A 54 -29.15 -5.85 13.77
C MET A 54 -30.18 -6.10 12.67
N THR A 55 -31.06 -5.14 12.45
CA THR A 55 -31.91 -5.11 11.25
C THR A 55 -31.13 -4.53 10.07
N ALA A 56 -31.45 -4.94 8.84
CA ALA A 56 -30.81 -4.38 7.64
C ALA A 56 -30.95 -2.84 7.54
N PRO A 57 -32.11 -2.21 7.81
CA PRO A 57 -32.21 -0.75 7.92
C PRO A 57 -31.31 -0.13 9.00
N GLY A 58 -31.03 -0.88 10.07
CA GLY A 58 -30.13 -0.43 11.13
C GLY A 58 -28.68 -0.29 10.67
N LEU A 59 -28.24 -1.14 9.74
CA LEU A 59 -26.89 -1.13 9.17
C LEU A 59 -26.66 0.06 8.22
N TYR A 60 -27.69 0.45 7.44
CA TYR A 60 -27.63 1.58 6.51
C TYR A 60 -27.38 2.94 7.20
N ARG A 61 -27.54 3.04 8.52
CA ARG A 61 -27.18 4.24 9.30
C ARG A 61 -25.67 4.43 9.46
N TYR A 62 -24.89 3.37 9.21
CA TYR A 62 -23.43 3.36 9.36
C TYR A 62 -22.72 3.33 8.01
N VAL A 63 -23.27 2.64 7.02
CA VAL A 63 -22.71 2.49 5.68
C VAL A 63 -23.78 2.71 4.62
N SER A 64 -23.45 3.46 3.57
CA SER A 64 -24.41 3.83 2.51
C SER A 64 -24.72 2.68 1.53
N GLY A 65 -23.94 1.59 1.58
CA GLY A 65 -24.07 0.46 0.69
C GLY A 65 -22.93 -0.53 0.87
N ILE A 66 -23.01 -1.65 0.12
CA ILE A 66 -21.97 -2.67 0.12
C ILE A 66 -20.65 -2.11 -0.41
N ASP A 67 -20.68 -1.32 -1.48
CA ASP A 67 -19.46 -0.76 -2.08
C ASP A 67 -18.81 0.29 -1.19
N SER A 68 -19.59 1.13 -0.52
CA SER A 68 -19.04 2.05 0.48
C SER A 68 -18.36 1.29 1.62
N LEU A 69 -18.92 0.16 2.05
CA LEU A 69 -18.31 -0.71 3.04
C LEU A 69 -17.02 -1.36 2.50
N LEU A 70 -17.02 -1.85 1.26
CA LEU A 70 -15.84 -2.40 0.61
C LEU A 70 -14.71 -1.37 0.48
N VAL A 71 -15.03 -0.12 0.13
CA VAL A 71 -14.05 0.99 0.13
C VAL A 71 -13.46 1.21 1.52
N LEU A 72 -14.30 1.24 2.57
CA LEU A 72 -13.83 1.48 3.94
C LEU A 72 -12.91 0.35 4.44
N ILE A 73 -13.26 -0.91 4.20
CA ILE A 73 -12.37 -2.02 4.59
C ILE A 73 -11.09 -2.04 3.74
N THR A 74 -11.17 -1.62 2.47
CA THR A 74 -9.98 -1.48 1.60
C THR A 74 -9.05 -0.39 2.12
N ALA A 75 -9.60 0.72 2.60
CA ALA A 75 -8.82 1.76 3.24
C ALA A 75 -8.12 1.24 4.52
N ASP A 76 -8.82 0.49 5.37
CA ASP A 76 -8.21 -0.13 6.56
C ASP A 76 -7.07 -1.09 6.18
N MET A 77 -7.24 -1.89 5.12
CA MET A 77 -6.21 -2.83 4.66
C MET A 77 -4.98 -2.11 4.10
N PHE A 78 -5.16 -1.00 3.36
CA PHE A 78 -4.03 -0.15 2.95
C PHE A 78 -3.31 0.48 4.15
N ASP A 79 -4.04 0.84 5.20
CA ASP A 79 -3.45 1.41 6.42
C ASP A 79 -2.63 0.37 7.19
N GLU A 80 -3.11 -0.86 7.27
CA GLU A 80 -2.36 -1.98 7.86
C GLU A 80 -1.10 -2.30 7.06
N LEU A 81 -1.20 -2.38 5.73
CA LEU A 81 -0.05 -2.59 4.84
C LEU A 81 0.97 -1.45 4.97
N GLY A 82 0.50 -0.20 4.93
CA GLY A 82 1.33 0.99 5.12
C GLY A 82 2.04 0.99 6.48
N ALA A 83 1.35 0.60 7.56
CA ALA A 83 1.93 0.48 8.88
C ALA A 83 3.01 -0.63 8.95
N ALA A 84 2.77 -1.77 8.30
CA ALA A 84 3.75 -2.86 8.24
C ALA A 84 5.04 -2.44 7.50
N VAL A 85 4.90 -1.73 6.38
CA VAL A 85 6.03 -1.19 5.62
C VAL A 85 6.76 -0.09 6.41
N ALA A 86 6.04 0.85 7.01
CA ALA A 86 6.63 1.92 7.82
C ALA A 86 7.36 1.39 9.06
N ALA A 87 6.83 0.34 9.71
CA ALA A 87 7.52 -0.32 10.82
C ALA A 87 8.82 -1.00 10.36
N ALA A 88 8.83 -1.62 9.18
CA ALA A 88 10.02 -2.18 8.57
C ALA A 88 11.07 -1.11 8.22
N ASP A 89 10.65 0.01 7.64
CA ASP A 89 11.52 1.17 7.39
C ASP A 89 12.15 1.69 8.68
N ALA A 90 11.34 1.94 9.71
CA ALA A 90 11.77 2.48 10.99
C ALA A 90 12.66 1.52 11.81
N SER A 91 12.67 0.22 11.48
CA SER A 91 13.55 -0.76 12.11
C SER A 91 15.01 -0.64 11.70
N VAL A 92 15.30 0.13 10.65
CA VAL A 92 16.65 0.34 10.10
C VAL A 92 17.11 1.77 10.42
N PRO A 93 18.40 1.99 10.75
CA PRO A 93 18.92 3.33 10.98
C PRO A 93 18.64 4.28 9.80
N ALA A 94 18.19 5.51 10.09
CA ALA A 94 17.79 6.48 9.07
C ALA A 94 18.86 6.76 8.00
N ARG A 95 20.15 6.63 8.36
CA ARG A 95 21.31 6.82 7.48
C ARG A 95 21.58 5.67 6.50
N ASP A 96 20.87 4.56 6.63
CA ASP A 96 21.08 3.34 5.83
C ASP A 96 19.92 3.16 4.84
N THR A 97 19.86 4.07 3.86
CA THR A 97 18.82 4.13 2.82
C THR A 97 18.69 2.80 2.07
N ASP A 98 19.83 2.16 1.78
CA ASP A 98 19.88 0.88 1.06
C ASP A 98 19.08 -0.21 1.80
N ARG A 99 19.40 -0.43 3.09
CA ARG A 99 18.66 -1.41 3.91
C ARG A 99 17.21 -1.02 4.14
N ARG A 100 16.91 0.28 4.27
CA ARG A 100 15.53 0.78 4.44
C ARG A 100 14.66 0.39 3.24
N ILE A 101 15.16 0.61 2.02
CA ILE A 101 14.47 0.23 0.78
C ILE A 101 14.28 -1.29 0.71
N LEU A 102 15.34 -2.07 0.92
CA LEU A 102 15.27 -3.54 0.90
C LEU A 102 14.25 -4.08 1.91
N THR A 103 14.31 -3.59 3.15
CA THR A 103 13.45 -4.07 4.24
C THR A 103 11.99 -3.69 4.00
N SER A 104 11.73 -2.50 3.45
CA SER A 104 10.39 -2.02 3.10
C SER A 104 9.76 -2.86 1.98
N LEU A 105 10.51 -3.16 0.91
CA LEU A 105 10.03 -3.97 -0.21
C LEU A 105 9.79 -5.43 0.19
N ARG A 106 10.66 -6.00 1.04
CA ARG A 106 10.46 -7.34 1.62
C ARG A 106 9.27 -7.37 2.56
N ALA A 107 9.04 -6.32 3.35
CA ALA A 107 7.87 -6.22 4.21
C ALA A 107 6.56 -6.15 3.41
N PHE A 108 6.54 -5.42 2.30
CA PHE A 108 5.41 -5.42 1.37
C PHE A 108 5.11 -6.84 0.85
N ARG A 109 6.13 -7.58 0.34
CA ARG A 109 5.93 -8.97 -0.11
C ARG A 109 5.45 -9.87 1.01
N ARG A 110 6.08 -9.82 2.18
CA ARG A 110 5.71 -10.64 3.34
C ARG A 110 4.26 -10.40 3.75
N TRP A 111 3.83 -9.15 3.84
CA TRP A 111 2.44 -8.82 4.16
C TRP A 111 1.49 -9.39 3.11
N ALA A 112 1.83 -9.27 1.82
CA ALA A 112 1.02 -9.83 0.74
C ALA A 112 0.85 -11.36 0.87
N LEU A 113 1.91 -12.08 1.27
CA LEU A 113 1.88 -13.52 1.48
C LEU A 113 1.11 -13.94 2.73
N GLU A 114 1.14 -13.13 3.78
CA GLU A 114 0.38 -13.34 5.01
C GLU A 114 -1.13 -13.02 4.83
N HIS A 115 -1.45 -12.15 3.86
CA HIS A 115 -2.81 -11.64 3.62
C HIS A 115 -3.26 -11.75 2.14
N PRO A 116 -3.25 -12.94 1.52
CA PRO A 116 -3.48 -13.09 0.08
C PRO A 116 -4.90 -12.68 -0.36
N ALA A 117 -5.91 -12.91 0.47
CA ALA A 117 -7.30 -12.55 0.15
C ALA A 117 -7.51 -11.03 0.22
N GLU A 118 -6.94 -10.36 1.22
CA GLU A 118 -6.92 -8.91 1.32
C GLU A 118 -6.12 -8.28 0.19
N PHE A 119 -4.94 -8.83 -0.13
CA PHE A 119 -4.15 -8.41 -1.27
C PHE A 119 -4.98 -8.48 -2.55
N ALA A 120 -5.67 -9.60 -2.81
CA ALA A 120 -6.55 -9.75 -3.96
C ALA A 120 -7.68 -8.70 -4.01
N ALA A 121 -8.22 -8.30 -2.86
CA ALA A 121 -9.25 -7.26 -2.80
C ALA A 121 -8.69 -5.84 -3.09
N MET A 122 -7.47 -5.55 -2.65
CA MET A 122 -6.83 -4.24 -2.83
C MET A 122 -6.24 -4.06 -4.24
N PHE A 123 -5.65 -5.12 -4.75
CA PHE A 123 -4.70 -5.12 -5.87
C PHE A 123 -5.13 -6.00 -7.05
N GLY A 124 -6.13 -6.86 -6.86
CA GLY A 124 -6.70 -7.71 -7.91
C GLY A 124 -7.70 -6.98 -8.81
N PRO A 125 -8.36 -7.72 -9.72
CA PRO A 125 -9.37 -7.16 -10.60
C PRO A 125 -10.48 -6.46 -9.81
N ARG A 126 -10.66 -5.16 -10.02
CA ARG A 126 -11.74 -4.42 -9.35
C ARG A 126 -13.08 -4.87 -9.92
N THR A 127 -13.98 -5.32 -9.04
CA THR A 127 -15.42 -5.29 -9.37
C THR A 127 -15.81 -3.83 -9.57
N ARG A 128 -16.55 -3.54 -10.63
CA ARG A 128 -17.03 -2.18 -10.92
C ARG A 128 -17.84 -1.70 -9.72
N LEU A 129 -17.39 -0.62 -9.08
CA LEU A 129 -18.16 0.04 -8.02
C LEU A 129 -19.47 0.58 -8.61
N GLU A 130 -20.56 0.42 -7.87
CA GLU A 130 -21.85 1.00 -8.17
C GLU A 130 -21.74 2.53 -8.27
N PRO A 131 -22.52 3.17 -9.17
CA PRO A 131 -22.57 4.62 -9.27
C PRO A 131 -22.92 5.24 -7.90
N GLY A 132 -21.96 5.94 -7.28
CA GLY A 132 -22.15 6.65 -6.01
C GLY A 132 -21.25 6.20 -4.85
N ALA A 133 -20.47 5.11 -5.00
CA ALA A 133 -19.40 4.81 -4.06
C ALA A 133 -18.20 5.75 -4.31
N ASP A 134 -17.83 6.53 -3.30
CA ASP A 134 -16.63 7.37 -3.35
C ASP A 134 -15.37 6.53 -3.08
N PRO A 135 -14.45 6.36 -4.05
CA PRO A 135 -13.21 5.62 -3.84
C PRO A 135 -12.17 6.40 -3.02
N GLY A 136 -12.41 7.70 -2.77
CA GLY A 136 -11.49 8.62 -2.12
C GLY A 136 -10.78 8.07 -0.87
N PRO A 137 -11.50 7.48 0.12
CA PRO A 137 -10.87 6.93 1.32
C PRO A 137 -9.83 5.84 1.02
N ALA A 138 -10.13 4.92 0.09
CA ALA A 138 -9.20 3.86 -0.29
C ALA A 138 -8.02 4.41 -1.11
N VAL A 139 -8.26 5.41 -1.97
CA VAL A 139 -7.19 6.09 -2.72
C VAL A 139 -6.23 6.82 -1.78
N GLU A 140 -6.75 7.52 -0.77
CA GLU A 140 -5.93 8.24 0.20
C GLU A 140 -5.13 7.29 1.11
N ALA A 141 -5.72 6.16 1.50
CA ALA A 141 -4.99 5.10 2.21
C ALA A 141 -3.88 4.50 1.34
N ALA A 142 -4.15 4.24 0.05
CA ALA A 142 -3.14 3.76 -0.89
C ALA A 142 -1.98 4.75 -1.09
N ARG A 143 -2.26 6.06 -1.07
CA ARG A 143 -1.21 7.10 -1.08
C ARG A 143 -0.33 7.04 0.15
N ARG A 144 -0.93 6.93 1.34
CA ARG A 144 -0.19 6.81 2.61
C ARG A 144 0.70 5.57 2.64
N PHE A 145 0.23 4.46 2.08
CA PHE A 145 1.06 3.27 1.82
C PHE A 145 2.25 3.59 0.91
N GLY A 146 2.00 4.20 -0.26
CA GLY A 146 3.05 4.53 -1.24
C GLY A 146 4.08 5.55 -0.73
N ALA A 147 3.68 6.45 0.17
CA ALA A 147 4.50 7.54 0.68
C ALA A 147 5.86 7.09 1.24
N THR A 148 5.92 5.93 1.90
CA THR A 148 7.20 5.40 2.42
C THR A 148 8.20 5.14 1.28
N PHE A 149 7.75 4.52 0.19
CA PHE A 149 8.60 4.26 -0.97
C PHE A 149 8.96 5.55 -1.71
N PHE A 150 8.03 6.51 -1.81
CA PHE A 150 8.28 7.80 -2.44
C PHE A 150 9.34 8.59 -1.69
N THR A 151 9.26 8.69 -0.36
CA THR A 151 10.29 9.35 0.46
C THR A 151 11.67 8.72 0.28
N LEU A 152 11.75 7.38 0.22
CA LEU A 152 13.01 6.69 0.00
C LEU A 152 13.55 6.91 -1.43
N PHE A 153 12.68 6.93 -2.43
CA PHE A 153 13.08 7.17 -3.82
C PHE A 153 13.53 8.62 -4.06
N GLU A 154 12.84 9.60 -3.46
CA GLU A 154 13.26 11.01 -3.46
C GLU A 154 14.64 11.19 -2.82
N GLN A 155 14.96 10.39 -1.80
CA GLN A 155 16.29 10.38 -1.21
C GLN A 155 17.35 9.89 -2.21
N LEU A 156 17.06 8.84 -2.99
CA LEU A 156 17.98 8.36 -4.03
C LEU A 156 18.20 9.40 -5.14
N ILE A 157 17.17 10.16 -5.52
CA ILE A 157 17.29 11.27 -6.48
C ILE A 157 18.19 12.37 -5.91
N ARG A 158 17.95 12.78 -4.66
CA ARG A 158 18.71 13.84 -3.98
C ARG A 158 20.19 13.47 -3.80
N GLU A 159 20.47 12.19 -3.60
CA GLU A 159 21.82 11.63 -3.47
C GLU A 159 22.47 11.30 -4.83
N GLU A 160 21.81 11.61 -5.95
CA GLU A 160 22.28 11.37 -7.32
C GLU A 160 22.74 9.91 -7.54
N ARG A 161 21.99 8.95 -6.99
CA ARG A 161 22.39 7.53 -6.93
C ARG A 161 22.31 6.78 -8.26
N PHE A 162 21.60 7.33 -9.23
CA PHE A 162 21.41 6.72 -10.54
C PHE A 162 21.26 7.78 -11.63
N GLU A 163 21.60 7.40 -12.85
CA GLU A 163 21.44 8.27 -14.01
C GLU A 163 19.99 8.21 -14.52
N LEU A 164 19.43 9.39 -14.82
CA LEU A 164 18.12 9.46 -15.47
C LEU A 164 18.24 9.02 -16.93
N PRO A 165 17.28 8.24 -17.45
CA PRO A 165 17.19 7.93 -18.88
C PRO A 165 17.17 9.19 -19.75
N ASP A 166 17.54 9.07 -21.03
CA ASP A 166 17.43 10.17 -21.99
C ASP A 166 15.95 10.59 -22.16
N GLY A 167 15.62 11.82 -21.75
CA GLY A 167 14.27 12.36 -21.78
C GLY A 167 13.61 12.38 -23.16
N ARG A 168 14.41 12.34 -24.24
CA ARG A 168 13.90 12.21 -25.62
C ARG A 168 13.20 10.88 -25.87
N ALA A 169 13.39 9.90 -24.99
CA ALA A 169 12.71 8.60 -25.03
C ALA A 169 11.27 8.65 -24.48
N VAL A 170 10.88 9.70 -23.74
CA VAL A 170 9.53 9.83 -23.18
C VAL A 170 8.64 10.58 -24.17
N GLY A 171 7.80 9.86 -24.91
CA GLY A 171 6.81 10.47 -25.79
C GLY A 171 5.77 11.30 -25.02
N ALA A 172 5.20 12.34 -25.65
CA ALA A 172 4.28 13.29 -25.01
C ALA A 172 3.06 12.64 -24.33
N ASP A 173 2.53 11.56 -24.91
CA ASP A 173 1.44 10.80 -24.29
C ASP A 173 1.86 10.13 -22.99
N LEU A 174 3.04 9.50 -22.97
CA LEU A 174 3.57 8.86 -21.78
C LEU A 174 3.91 9.89 -20.71
N GLU A 175 4.49 11.03 -21.08
CA GLU A 175 4.75 12.13 -20.16
C GLU A 175 3.46 12.60 -19.47
N ARG A 176 2.38 12.80 -20.22
CA ARG A 176 1.08 13.20 -19.66
C ARG A 176 0.60 12.21 -18.59
N GLU A 177 0.66 10.91 -18.88
CA GLU A 177 0.24 9.86 -17.95
C GLU A 177 1.15 9.78 -16.71
N LEU A 178 2.48 9.88 -16.88
CA LEU A 178 3.43 9.90 -15.76
C LEU A 178 3.22 11.11 -14.85
N ARG A 179 2.98 12.30 -15.41
CA ARG A 179 2.66 13.49 -14.61
C ARG A 179 1.32 13.35 -13.88
N ALA A 180 0.32 12.72 -14.51
CA ALA A 180 -0.94 12.42 -13.84
C ALA A 180 -0.75 11.42 -12.69
N PHE A 181 0.06 10.38 -12.89
CA PHE A 181 0.46 9.43 -11.87
C PHE A 181 1.15 10.13 -10.69
N ALA A 182 2.19 10.94 -10.94
CA ALA A 182 2.93 11.66 -9.91
C ALA A 182 2.00 12.53 -9.03
N ARG A 183 1.14 13.34 -9.67
CA ARG A 183 0.12 14.14 -8.95
C ARG A 183 -0.87 13.28 -8.18
N MET A 184 -1.32 12.18 -8.76
CA MET A 184 -2.30 11.30 -8.13
C MET A 184 -1.68 10.55 -6.94
N CYS A 185 -0.40 10.21 -6.99
CA CYS A 185 0.29 9.50 -5.92
C CYS A 185 0.88 10.45 -4.86
N GLY A 186 1.00 11.75 -5.16
CA GLY A 186 1.69 12.70 -4.29
C GLY A 186 3.21 12.50 -4.30
N PHE A 187 3.77 12.10 -5.45
CA PHE A 187 5.21 11.93 -5.64
C PHE A 187 5.82 13.16 -6.30
N GLY A 188 6.86 13.73 -5.68
CA GLY A 188 7.55 14.90 -6.21
C GLY A 188 6.70 16.17 -6.31
N ASP A 189 7.28 17.18 -6.94
CA ASP A 189 6.68 18.48 -7.27
C ASP A 189 6.62 18.69 -8.80
N GLU A 190 6.27 19.90 -9.24
CA GLU A 190 6.19 20.24 -10.67
C GLU A 190 7.56 20.19 -11.37
N ASP A 191 8.65 20.34 -10.61
CA ASP A 191 10.03 20.36 -11.10
C ASP A 191 10.67 18.96 -11.16
N THR A 192 9.99 17.96 -10.61
CA THR A 192 10.48 16.57 -10.63
C THR A 192 10.61 16.07 -12.09
N PRO A 193 11.80 15.63 -12.53
CA PRO A 193 12.01 15.12 -13.88
C PRO A 193 11.06 13.96 -14.20
N VAL A 194 10.44 13.99 -15.37
CA VAL A 194 9.47 12.94 -15.78
C VAL A 194 10.15 11.57 -15.89
N GLU A 195 11.44 11.57 -16.20
CA GLU A 195 12.29 10.39 -16.26
C GLU A 195 12.43 9.72 -14.90
N ALA A 196 12.47 10.49 -13.81
CA ALA A 196 12.48 9.94 -12.46
C ALA A 196 11.15 9.25 -12.13
N VAL A 197 10.02 9.85 -12.54
CA VAL A 197 8.69 9.24 -12.42
C VAL A 197 8.59 7.96 -13.24
N MET A 198 9.18 7.95 -14.44
CA MET A 198 9.25 6.77 -15.30
C MET A 198 10.05 5.64 -14.64
N VAL A 199 11.22 5.94 -14.08
CA VAL A 199 12.05 4.97 -13.35
C VAL A 199 11.28 4.40 -12.17
N LEU A 200 10.72 5.25 -11.30
CA LEU A 200 9.88 4.84 -10.16
C LEU A 200 8.76 3.89 -10.60
N THR A 201 8.02 4.28 -11.64
CA THR A 201 6.89 3.50 -12.17
C THR A 201 7.36 2.15 -12.71
N SER A 202 8.48 2.11 -13.42
CA SER A 202 9.08 0.87 -13.94
C SER A 202 9.51 -0.07 -12.81
N CYS A 203 10.19 0.44 -11.80
CA CYS A 203 10.59 -0.32 -10.61
C CYS A 203 9.37 -0.91 -9.92
N TRP A 204 8.33 -0.10 -9.70
CA TRP A 204 7.09 -0.54 -9.08
C TRP A 204 6.41 -1.65 -9.89
N VAL A 205 6.18 -1.46 -11.19
CA VAL A 205 5.52 -2.44 -12.05
C VAL A 205 6.25 -3.79 -12.07
N ARG A 206 7.58 -3.79 -12.08
CA ARG A 206 8.38 -5.02 -12.07
C ARG A 206 8.23 -5.79 -10.75
N LEU A 207 8.45 -5.12 -9.62
CA LEU A 207 8.40 -5.76 -8.30
C LEU A 207 6.98 -6.17 -7.91
N TYR A 208 6.02 -5.27 -8.12
CA TYR A 208 4.61 -5.55 -7.93
C TYR A 208 4.12 -6.68 -8.84
N GLY A 209 4.61 -6.74 -10.08
CA GLY A 209 4.30 -7.81 -11.02
C GLY A 209 4.70 -9.18 -10.47
N VAL A 210 5.91 -9.32 -9.90
CA VAL A 210 6.35 -10.59 -9.29
C VAL A 210 5.46 -10.97 -8.12
N VAL A 211 5.13 -10.03 -7.23
CA VAL A 211 4.24 -10.29 -6.08
C VAL A 211 2.85 -10.70 -6.55
N CYS A 212 2.28 -10.04 -7.56
CA CYS A 212 1.00 -10.44 -8.15
C CYS A 212 1.05 -11.85 -8.75
N MET A 213 2.10 -12.20 -9.48
CA MET A 213 2.25 -13.56 -10.05
C MET A 213 2.31 -14.63 -8.96
N GLU A 214 2.95 -14.32 -7.83
CA GLU A 214 3.04 -15.20 -6.67
C GLU A 214 1.69 -15.34 -5.96
N ILE A 215 1.06 -14.22 -5.57
CA ILE A 215 -0.20 -14.23 -4.81
C ILE A 215 -1.37 -14.78 -5.62
N PHE A 216 -1.45 -14.47 -6.92
CA PHE A 216 -2.48 -15.01 -7.80
C PHE A 216 -2.12 -16.38 -8.39
N GLN A 217 -1.02 -16.98 -7.93
CA GLN A 217 -0.61 -18.35 -8.28
C GLN A 217 -0.48 -18.59 -9.78
N HIS A 218 -0.13 -17.56 -10.55
CA HIS A 218 -0.03 -17.67 -12.02
C HIS A 218 1.11 -18.57 -12.49
N LEU A 219 2.07 -18.91 -11.61
CA LEU A 219 3.24 -19.74 -11.91
C LEU A 219 3.35 -21.02 -11.07
N ASP A 220 2.30 -21.39 -10.32
CA ASP A 220 2.33 -22.53 -9.39
C ASP A 220 2.65 -23.89 -10.07
N PHE A 221 2.32 -24.01 -11.36
CA PHE A 221 2.56 -25.19 -12.18
C PHE A 221 4.05 -25.45 -12.46
N VAL A 222 4.92 -24.44 -12.31
CA VAL A 222 6.36 -24.53 -12.63
C VAL A 222 7.25 -24.06 -11.48
N MET A 223 6.83 -23.05 -10.71
CA MET A 223 7.60 -22.47 -9.62
C MET A 223 6.84 -22.64 -8.29
N ARG A 224 7.39 -23.49 -7.41
CA ARG A 224 6.83 -23.75 -6.07
C ARG A 224 7.26 -22.74 -5.02
N ASP A 225 8.41 -22.09 -5.24
CA ASP A 225 8.94 -21.03 -4.40
C ASP A 225 9.36 -19.87 -5.30
N MET A 226 8.71 -18.73 -5.10
CA MET A 226 8.93 -17.50 -5.86
C MET A 226 9.93 -16.57 -5.18
N GLU A 227 10.40 -16.89 -3.96
CA GLU A 227 11.36 -16.06 -3.23
C GLU A 227 12.68 -15.85 -4.00
N PRO A 228 13.31 -16.88 -4.60
CA PRO A 228 14.55 -16.66 -5.36
C PRO A 228 14.34 -15.73 -6.57
N LEU A 229 13.19 -15.83 -7.24
CA LEU A 229 12.87 -14.96 -8.38
C LEU A 229 12.60 -13.53 -7.92
N PHE A 230 11.86 -13.35 -6.83
CA PHE A 230 11.63 -12.04 -6.23
C PHE A 230 12.94 -11.38 -5.80
N GLU A 231 13.81 -12.09 -5.10
CA GLU A 231 15.10 -11.56 -4.65
C GLU A 231 16.03 -11.23 -5.82
N SER A 232 16.03 -12.04 -6.88
CA SER A 232 16.76 -11.74 -8.12
C SER A 232 16.22 -10.46 -8.80
N GLU A 233 14.91 -10.31 -8.93
CA GLU A 233 14.32 -9.09 -9.53
C GLU A 233 14.52 -7.86 -8.63
N LEU A 234 14.42 -8.03 -7.32
CA LEU A 234 14.73 -6.98 -6.33
C LEU A 234 16.18 -6.51 -6.49
N GLN A 235 17.14 -7.43 -6.53
CA GLN A 235 18.54 -7.10 -6.76
C GLN A 235 18.75 -6.38 -8.10
N ASN A 236 18.15 -6.87 -9.18
CA ASN A 236 18.29 -6.28 -10.51
C ASN A 236 17.75 -4.84 -10.56
N VAL A 237 16.56 -4.61 -10.01
CA VAL A 237 15.94 -3.28 -9.95
C VAL A 237 16.77 -2.33 -9.09
N LEU A 238 17.18 -2.77 -7.90
CA LEU A 238 17.89 -1.92 -6.94
C LEU A 238 19.33 -1.60 -7.36
N THR A 239 20.01 -2.52 -8.03
CA THR A 239 21.35 -2.27 -8.59
C THR A 239 21.32 -1.10 -9.58
N GLY A 240 20.27 -1.02 -10.41
CA GLY A 240 20.07 0.11 -11.34
C GLY A 240 19.81 1.45 -10.64
N LEU A 241 19.40 1.42 -9.37
CA LEU A 241 19.16 2.61 -8.54
C LEU A 241 20.37 2.97 -7.65
N GLY A 242 21.51 2.29 -7.82
CA GLY A 242 22.69 2.48 -6.97
C GLY A 242 22.49 1.99 -5.53
N VAL A 243 21.49 1.16 -5.26
CA VAL A 243 21.21 0.59 -3.94
C VAL A 243 22.03 -0.68 -3.74
N ARG A 244 22.79 -0.77 -2.65
CA ARG A 244 23.54 -1.98 -2.32
C ARG A 244 22.59 -3.10 -1.89
N TYR A 245 22.62 -4.21 -2.61
CA TYR A 245 21.82 -5.38 -2.28
C TYR A 245 22.44 -6.19 -1.13
N GLU A 246 21.60 -6.56 -0.15
CA GLU A 246 21.96 -7.48 0.93
C GLU A 246 20.99 -8.66 0.93
N SER A 247 21.50 -9.88 0.83
CA SER A 247 20.67 -11.09 0.86
C SER A 247 19.93 -11.23 2.20
N PRO A 248 18.76 -11.88 2.24
CA PRO A 248 18.03 -12.10 3.50
C PRO A 248 18.86 -12.83 4.57
N GLN A 249 19.82 -13.66 4.17
CA GLN A 249 20.65 -14.48 5.07
C GLN A 249 21.84 -13.71 5.67
N SER A 250 22.27 -12.62 5.03
CA SER A 250 23.49 -11.86 5.41
C SER A 250 23.35 -11.10 6.74
N SER A 251 22.12 -10.76 7.15
CA SER A 251 21.85 -9.94 8.35
C SER A 251 22.05 -10.68 9.68
N SER A 252 22.13 -12.01 9.67
CA SER A 252 22.30 -12.81 10.91
C SER A 252 23.76 -12.88 11.39
N THR A 253 24.73 -12.56 10.52
CA THR A 253 26.15 -12.83 10.80
C THR A 253 26.87 -11.69 11.52
N VAL A 254 26.26 -10.51 11.65
CA VAL A 254 26.94 -9.31 12.20
C VAL A 254 26.85 -9.21 13.74
N THR A 255 26.01 -9.99 14.42
CA THR A 255 25.86 -9.91 15.89
C THR A 255 26.75 -10.88 16.68
N MET A 256 27.47 -11.81 16.03
CA MET A 256 28.36 -12.79 16.70
C MET A 256 29.85 -12.48 16.46
N GLY A 257 30.32 -11.30 16.86
CA GLY A 257 31.75 -10.99 16.73
C GLY A 257 32.19 -9.70 17.40
N LYS A 258 32.29 -9.70 18.73
CA LYS A 258 33.37 -9.06 19.51
C LYS A 258 33.14 -9.29 21.01
N SER A 259 33.80 -10.32 21.53
CA SER A 259 34.18 -10.46 22.94
C SER A 259 35.44 -11.35 22.93
N GLU A 260 36.59 -10.71 22.78
CA GLU A 260 37.88 -11.23 23.26
C GLU A 260 38.33 -10.33 24.41
#